data_AF-F3BD58-F1
#
_entry.id   AF-F3BD58-F1
#
_cell.length_a   1.000
_cell.length_b   1.000
_cell.length_c   1.000
_cell.angle_alpha   90.00
_cell.angle_beta   90.00
_cell.angle_gamma   90.00
#
_symmetry.space_group_name_H-M   'P 1'
#
loop_
_entity.id
_entity.type
_entity.pdbx_description
1 polymer ?
#
loop_
_entity_poly.entity_id
_entity_poly.type
_entity_poly.pdbx_seq_one_letter_code
_entity_poly.pdbx_strand_id
1 'polypeptide(L)'
;MTLYGRQPGMENEYRFQLFASYIEVFKEKNVEVLLQIIMNIFMFIPIGFLLPYCFKKFEKNKTVFFTAILFSGIIECTQGIFRMGMFEADDILGNVLGVELGFFLFCLVRKICQKFVGFHE
;
A
#
# COMPACT_ATOMS: atom_id res chain seq x y z
N MET A 1 7.69 6.30 -8.91
CA MET A 1 8.65 5.18 -8.99
C MET A 1 9.89 5.62 -8.23
N THR A 2 10.03 5.21 -6.97
CA THR A 2 10.97 5.75 -5.97
C THR A 2 12.46 5.57 -6.28
N LEU A 3 12.82 5.01 -7.45
CA LEU A 3 14.18 4.79 -7.90
C LEU A 3 14.69 5.78 -8.98
N TYR A 4 13.83 6.53 -9.68
CA TYR A 4 14.24 7.18 -10.95
C TYR A 4 14.41 8.72 -10.94
N GLY A 5 14.36 9.39 -9.78
CA GLY A 5 14.26 10.86 -9.73
C GLY A 5 15.30 11.64 -8.91
N ARG A 6 16.54 11.16 -8.70
CA ARG A 6 17.49 11.87 -7.82
C ARG A 6 18.07 13.16 -8.44
N GLN A 7 17.84 14.31 -7.78
CA GLN A 7 18.85 15.35 -7.65
C GLN A 7 19.70 15.08 -6.39
N PRO A 8 21.05 15.12 -6.47
CA PRO A 8 21.91 14.86 -5.33
C PRO A 8 22.12 16.17 -4.54
N GLY A 9 21.46 16.30 -3.39
CA GLY A 9 21.75 17.40 -2.48
C GLY A 9 20.71 17.57 -1.38
N MET A 10 21.05 17.11 -0.18
CA MET A 10 20.65 17.67 1.12
C MET A 10 19.14 17.67 1.47
N GLU A 11 18.78 16.76 2.39
CA GLU A 11 17.94 16.93 3.61
C GLU A 11 16.80 15.92 3.80
N ASN A 12 16.99 15.10 4.86
CA ASN A 12 16.09 14.13 5.50
C ASN A 12 15.97 12.74 4.85
N GLU A 13 16.89 11.82 5.23
CA GLU A 13 16.76 10.37 4.97
C GLU A 13 15.46 9.78 5.59
N TYR A 14 14.84 10.50 6.53
CA TYR A 14 13.63 10.08 7.24
C TYR A 14 12.58 11.19 7.25
N ARG A 15 11.41 10.94 6.66
CA ARG A 15 10.23 11.81 6.71
C ARG A 15 9.16 11.14 7.57
N PHE A 16 9.23 11.41 8.87
CA PHE A 16 8.29 10.88 9.87
C PHE A 16 6.91 11.55 9.86
N GLN A 17 6.76 12.67 9.16
CA GLN A 17 5.53 13.44 9.18
C GLN A 17 4.44 12.74 8.35
N LEU A 18 3.44 12.20 9.05
CA LEU A 18 2.22 11.70 8.42
C LEU A 18 1.55 12.78 7.56
N PHE A 19 1.13 12.37 6.36
CA PHE A 19 0.48 13.19 5.33
C PHE A 19 1.36 14.27 4.69
N ALA A 20 2.68 14.24 4.88
CA ALA A 20 3.57 15.24 4.27
C ALA A 20 3.44 15.25 2.74
N SER A 21 3.46 14.08 2.10
CA SER A 21 3.38 13.96 0.63
C SER A 21 2.00 14.41 0.13
N TYR A 22 0.93 14.19 0.89
CA TYR A 22 -0.41 14.71 0.57
C TYR A 22 -0.49 16.23 0.66
N ILE A 23 0.10 16.82 1.72
CA ILE A 23 0.14 18.28 1.90
C ILE A 23 0.94 18.93 0.75
N GLU A 24 2.05 18.32 0.34
CA GLU A 24 2.87 18.77 -0.79
C GLU A 24 2.05 18.78 -2.09
N VAL A 25 1.31 17.70 -2.37
CA VAL A 25 0.39 17.64 -3.52
C VAL A 25 -0.63 18.77 -3.49
N PHE A 26 -1.25 19.06 -2.33
CA PHE A 26 -2.26 20.12 -2.24
C PHE A 26 -1.67 21.53 -2.35
N LYS A 27 -0.52 21.78 -1.74
CA LYS A 27 0.11 23.11 -1.72
C LYS A 27 0.81 23.44 -3.03
N GLU A 28 1.60 22.50 -3.53
CA GLU A 28 2.51 22.73 -4.65
C GLU A 28 1.94 22.22 -5.98
N LYS A 29 0.80 21.51 -5.95
CA LYS A 29 0.20 20.84 -7.12
C LYS A 29 1.18 19.90 -7.81
N ASN A 30 2.06 19.27 -7.03
CA ASN A 30 3.07 18.37 -7.53
C ASN A 30 2.43 17.05 -8.00
N VAL A 31 2.19 16.94 -9.30
CA VAL A 31 1.56 15.77 -9.93
C VAL A 31 2.45 14.52 -9.82
N GLU A 32 3.77 14.69 -9.73
CA GLU A 32 4.69 13.55 -9.60
C GLU A 32 4.51 12.85 -8.26
N VAL A 33 4.43 13.61 -7.16
CA VAL A 33 4.17 13.07 -5.82
C VAL A 33 2.78 12.43 -5.74
N LEU A 34 1.78 13.03 -6.40
CA LEU A 34 0.45 12.43 -6.49
C LEU A 34 0.50 11.06 -7.20
N LEU A 35 1.22 10.97 -8.32
CA LEU A 35 1.41 9.70 -9.03
C LEU A 35 2.16 8.69 -8.18
N GLN A 36 3.13 9.11 -7.36
CA GLN A 36 3.84 8.22 -6.44
C GLN A 36 2.89 7.62 -5.39
N ILE A 37 2.08 8.46 -4.73
CA ILE A 37 1.07 8.01 -3.76
C ILE A 37 0.11 6.99 -4.40
N ILE A 38 -0.40 7.31 -5.60
CA ILE A 38 -1.33 6.43 -6.32
C ILE A 38 -0.64 5.10 -6.66
N MET A 39 0.58 5.14 -7.20
CA MET A 39 1.32 3.94 -7.57
C MET A 39 1.66 3.05 -6.37
N ASN A 40 1.97 3.66 -5.21
CA ASN A 40 2.19 2.92 -3.97
C ASN A 40 0.92 2.16 -3.55
N ILE A 41 -0.25 2.80 -3.59
CA ILE A 41 -1.54 2.12 -3.35
C ILE A 41 -1.76 0.97 -4.35
N PHE A 42 -1.60 1.23 -5.65
CA PHE A 42 -1.86 0.23 -6.70
C PHE A 42 -0.95 -0.99 -6.58
N MET A 43 0.31 -0.81 -6.19
CA MET A 43 1.28 -1.90 -6.06
C MET A 43 0.88 -2.95 -5.02
N PHE A 44 0.11 -2.57 -4.00
CA PHE A 44 -0.29 -3.47 -2.90
C PHE A 44 -1.66 -4.13 -3.11
N ILE A 45 -2.45 -3.69 -4.10
CA ILE A 45 -3.75 -4.31 -4.43
C ILE A 45 -3.63 -5.81 -4.73
N PRO A 46 -2.68 -6.27 -5.58
CA PRO A 46 -2.53 -7.71 -5.85
C PRO A 46 -2.20 -8.51 -4.58
N ILE A 47 -1.40 -7.95 -3.68
CA ILE A 47 -1.03 -8.61 -2.42
C ILE A 47 -2.28 -8.79 -1.54
N GLY A 48 -3.09 -7.74 -1.39
CA GLY A 48 -4.34 -7.81 -0.63
C GLY A 48 -5.35 -8.81 -1.18
N PHE A 49 -5.41 -8.97 -2.50
CA PHE A 49 -6.27 -9.97 -3.13
C PHE A 49 -5.74 -11.39 -2.91
N LEU A 50 -4.43 -11.59 -3.06
CA LEU A 50 -3.80 -12.92 -3.00
C LEU A 50 -3.72 -13.48 -1.57
N LEU A 51 -3.61 -12.64 -0.54
CA LEU A 51 -3.52 -13.08 0.86
C LEU A 51 -4.67 -14.03 1.28
N PRO A 52 -5.96 -13.63 1.21
CA PRO A 52 -7.07 -14.51 1.56
C PRO A 52 -7.29 -15.63 0.54
N TYR A 53 -6.85 -15.46 -0.71
CA TYR A 53 -6.93 -16.49 -1.75
C TYR A 53 -5.99 -17.67 -1.44
N CYS A 54 -4.75 -17.38 -1.06
CA CYS A 54 -3.73 -18.39 -0.77
C CYS A 54 -3.82 -18.95 0.66
N PHE A 55 -4.30 -18.16 1.62
CA PHE A 55 -4.20 -18.50 3.04
C PHE A 55 -5.51 -18.26 3.80
N LYS A 56 -6.12 -19.34 4.32
CA LYS A 56 -7.38 -19.26 5.10
C LYS A 56 -7.30 -18.36 6.33
N LYS A 57 -6.12 -18.19 6.92
CA LYS A 57 -5.89 -17.30 8.08
C LYS A 57 -6.22 -15.83 7.76
N PHE A 58 -6.13 -15.44 6.49
CA PHE A 58 -6.35 -14.07 6.02
C PHE A 58 -7.79 -13.82 5.54
N GLU A 59 -8.73 -14.76 5.72
CA GLU A 59 -10.15 -14.50 5.44
C GLU A 59 -10.76 -13.42 6.35
N LYS A 60 -10.12 -13.13 7.49
CA LYS A 60 -10.55 -12.07 8.42
C LYS A 60 -9.80 -10.78 8.12
N ASN A 61 -10.55 -9.70 7.85
CA ASN A 61 -9.97 -8.38 7.55
C ASN A 61 -8.97 -7.90 8.61
N LYS A 62 -9.26 -8.15 9.90
CA LYS A 62 -8.35 -7.76 10.99
C LYS A 62 -6.94 -8.34 10.80
N THR A 63 -6.84 -9.60 10.37
CA THR A 63 -5.54 -10.25 10.15
C THR A 63 -4.81 -9.67 8.95
N VAL A 64 -5.54 -9.32 7.89
CA VAL A 64 -5.00 -8.64 6.70
C VAL A 64 -4.48 -7.26 7.08
N PHE A 65 -5.29 -6.46 7.76
CA PHE A 65 -4.96 -5.11 8.21
C PHE A 65 -3.69 -5.06 9.07
N PHE A 66 -3.60 -5.86 10.14
CA PHE A 66 -2.40 -5.88 10.98
C PHE A 66 -1.16 -6.39 10.24
N THR A 67 -1.33 -7.34 9.32
CA THR A 67 -0.22 -7.81 8.48
C THR A 67 0.24 -6.72 7.52
N ALA A 68 -0.68 -5.95 6.94
CA ALA A 68 -0.36 -4.84 6.04
C ALA A 68 0.45 -3.75 6.76
N ILE A 69 0.03 -3.37 7.97
CA ILE A 69 0.76 -2.39 8.80
C ILE A 69 2.16 -2.90 9.11
N LEU A 70 2.28 -4.14 9.60
CA LEU A 70 3.57 -4.70 9.98
C LEU A 70 4.50 -4.83 8.78
N PHE A 71 4.00 -5.39 7.68
CA PHE A 71 4.77 -5.61 6.46
C PHE A 71 5.21 -4.29 5.83
N SER A 72 4.30 -3.31 5.74
CA SER A 72 4.65 -2.00 5.22
C SER A 72 5.63 -1.27 6.13
N GLY A 73 5.49 -1.37 7.45
CA GLY A 73 6.48 -0.81 8.38
C GLY A 73 7.87 -1.43 8.20
N ILE A 74 7.94 -2.75 7.96
CA ILE A 74 9.21 -3.43 7.65
C ILE A 74 9.81 -2.91 6.34
N ILE A 75 9.00 -2.70 5.30
CA ILE A 75 9.46 -2.16 4.02
C ILE A 75 10.08 -0.78 4.22
N GLU A 76 9.36 0.14 4.85
CA GLU A 76 9.84 1.51 5.09
C GLU A 76 11.10 1.51 5.95
N CYS A 77 11.11 0.75 7.06
CA CYS A 77 12.29 0.59 7.91
C CYS A 77 13.49 0.07 7.13
N THR A 78 13.29 -0.90 6.23
CA THR A 78 14.35 -1.45 5.38
C THR A 78 14.87 -0.37 4.42
N GLN A 79 13.98 0.40 3.79
CA GLN A 79 14.38 1.47 2.88
C GLN A 79 15.22 2.54 3.57
N GLY A 80 14.81 2.96 4.78
CA GLY A 80 15.55 3.93 5.59
C GLY A 80 16.90 3.39 6.10
N ILE A 81 16.94 2.17 6.66
CA ILE A 81 18.17 1.58 7.21
C ILE A 81 19.23 1.34 6.13
N PHE A 82 18.81 0.77 4.99
CA PHE A 82 19.73 0.43 3.90
C PHE A 82 19.97 1.60 2.93
N ARG A 83 19.41 2.79 3.22
CA ARG A 83 19.48 3.99 2.37
C ARG A 83 19.09 3.73 0.91
N MET A 84 18.22 2.75 0.71
CA MET A 84 17.70 2.39 -0.62
C MET A 84 16.62 3.40 -1.08
N GLY A 85 16.02 4.13 -0.15
CA GLY A 85 15.00 5.16 -0.37
C GLY A 85 14.85 6.08 0.83
N MET A 86 13.87 6.99 0.79
CA MET A 86 13.47 7.80 1.94
C MET A 86 12.45 7.00 2.75
N PHE A 87 12.58 7.00 4.08
CA PHE A 87 11.51 6.49 4.93
C PHE A 87 10.35 7.49 4.90
N GLU A 88 9.19 7.08 4.38
CA GLU A 88 7.99 7.92 4.30
C GLU A 88 6.85 7.31 5.12
N ALA A 89 6.52 7.93 6.26
CA ALA A 89 5.50 7.38 7.17
C ALA A 89 4.11 7.29 6.51
N ASP A 90 3.81 8.13 5.53
CA ASP A 90 2.56 8.14 4.78
C ASP A 90 2.51 7.08 3.66
N ASP A 91 3.64 6.52 3.24
CA ASP A 91 3.68 5.35 2.37
C ASP A 91 3.13 4.11 3.08
N ILE A 92 3.29 4.01 4.41
CA ILE A 92 2.62 2.97 5.21
C ILE A 92 1.10 3.04 5.03
N LEU A 93 0.52 4.23 5.03
CA LEU A 93 -0.91 4.40 4.82
C LEU A 93 -1.32 4.00 3.40
N GLY A 94 -0.56 4.43 2.38
CA GLY A 94 -0.83 4.07 0.98
C GLY A 94 -0.79 2.55 0.77
N ASN A 95 0.23 1.89 1.30
CA ASN A 95 0.40 0.45 1.18
C ASN A 95 -0.72 -0.32 1.90
N VAL A 96 -1.09 0.10 3.12
CA VAL A 96 -2.22 -0.49 3.86
C VAL A 96 -3.53 -0.31 3.09
N LEU A 97 -3.78 0.88 2.53
CA LEU A 97 -4.96 1.13 1.70
C LEU A 97 -4.99 0.22 0.45
N GLY A 98 -3.85 0.03 -0.21
CA GLY A 98 -3.72 -0.90 -1.33
C GLY A 98 -4.08 -2.33 -0.95
N VAL A 99 -3.55 -2.83 0.17
CA VAL A 99 -3.88 -4.18 0.66
C VAL A 99 -5.37 -4.31 1.00
N GLU A 100 -5.96 -3.34 1.70
CA GLU A 100 -7.39 -3.38 2.04
C GLU A 100 -8.28 -3.35 0.79
N LEU A 101 -7.94 -2.53 -0.22
CA LEU A 101 -8.65 -2.53 -1.51
C LEU A 101 -8.58 -3.89 -2.20
N GLY A 102 -7.39 -4.52 -2.23
CA GLY A 102 -7.22 -5.87 -2.76
C GLY A 102 -8.07 -6.91 -2.04
N PHE A 103 -8.14 -6.83 -0.71
CA PHE A 103 -8.96 -7.73 0.11
C PHE A 103 -10.46 -7.55 -0.17
N PHE A 104 -10.93 -6.30 -0.32
CA PHE A 104 -12.31 -6.02 -0.68
C PHE A 104 -12.66 -6.55 -2.07
N LEU A 105 -11.76 -6.41 -3.05
CA LEU A 105 -11.92 -7.00 -4.38
C LEU A 105 -12.05 -8.53 -4.31
N PHE A 106 -11.21 -9.20 -3.50
CA PHE A 106 -11.33 -10.64 -3.27
C PHE A 106 -12.70 -11.01 -2.68
N CYS A 107 -13.14 -10.28 -1.65
CA CYS A 107 -14.45 -10.49 -1.03
C CYS A 107 -15.60 -10.34 -2.05
N LEU A 108 -15.51 -9.34 -2.93
CA LEU A 108 -16.49 -9.10 -3.98
C LEU A 108 -16.52 -10.25 -4.98
N VAL A 109 -15.36 -10.65 -5.51
CA VAL A 109 -15.24 -11.77 -6.45
C VAL A 109 -15.77 -13.07 -5.85
N ARG A 110 -15.40 -13.37 -4.60
CA ARG A 110 -15.87 -14.57 -3.88
C ARG A 110 -17.40 -14.59 -3.75
N LYS A 111 -18.02 -13.46 -3.37
CA LYS A 111 -19.48 -13.34 -3.26
C LYS A 111 -20.17 -13.56 -4.60
N ILE A 112 -19.62 -12.99 -5.68
CA ILE A 112 -20.15 -13.14 -7.03
C ILE A 112 -20.07 -14.61 -7.46
N CYS A 113 -18.90 -15.26 -7.32
CA CYS A 113 -18.72 -16.66 -7.67
C CYS A 113 -19.66 -17.59 -6.88
N GLN A 114 -19.82 -17.37 -5.57
CA GLN A 114 -20.75 -18.14 -4.74
C GLN A 114 -22.21 -17.98 -5.21
N LYS A 115 -22.62 -16.77 -5.58
CA LYS A 115 -23.96 -16.51 -6.11
C LYS A 115 -24.22 -17.21 -7.44
N PHE A 116 -23.22 -17.28 -8.32
CA PHE A 116 -23.33 -18.00 -9.60
C PHE A 116 -23.37 -19.53 -9.43
N VAL A 117 -22.53 -20.08 -8.54
CA VAL A 117 -22.51 -21.53 -8.28
C VAL A 117 -23.78 -21.98 -7.57
N GLY A 118 -24.27 -21.25 -6.57
CA GLY A 118 -25.51 -21.56 -5.86
C GLY A 118 -26.80 -21.31 -6.67
N PHE A 119 -26.69 -20.78 -7.89
CA PHE A 119 -27.81 -20.69 -8.83
C PHE A 119 -27.97 -21.96 -9.69
N HIS A 120 -27.00 -22.88 -9.61
CA HIS A 120 -26.91 -24.09 -10.44
C HIS A 120 -27.17 -25.38 -9.65
N GLU A 121 -27.50 -25.26 -8.36
CA GLU A 121 -28.01 -26.33 -7.45
C GLU A 121 -29.51 -26.13 -7.20
#